data_AF-G0URM1-F1
#
_entry.id   AF-G0URM1-F1
#
_cell.length_a   1.000
_cell.length_b   1.000
_cell.length_c   1.000
_cell.angle_alpha   90.00
_cell.angle_beta   90.00
_cell.angle_gamma   90.00
#
_symmetry.space_group_name_H-M   'P 1'
#
loop_
_entity.id
_entity.type
_entity.pdbx_description
1 polymer ?
#
loop_
_entity_poly.entity_id
_entity_poly.type
_entity_poly.pdbx_seq_one_letter_code
_entity_poly.pdbx_strand_id
1 'polypeptide(L)'
;QFRYTERGWVETCLEVDEDPGNEAHFRLVHAPSGSFSAYLIPDEIRSSGKLGDCIEINAVGMQTMETIMKKMVECQKSACLIIDYGKDEHMHSTLRGIRGHRFVDPLLSPGEVDLSSWVSFKQLRWAMERLETARRHLKWFPIMTQGEFLQWGGIDIRLAHVIKDEETKNAMKILQNYRRLVDKEEMGESYKVFAIQTRNFPNVSPFFEED
;
A
#
# COMPACT_ATOMS: atom_id res chain seq x y z
N GLN A 1 -12.80 -4.08 6.43
CA GLN A 1 -12.42 -5.39 5.83
C GLN A 1 -13.69 -6.16 5.54
N PHE A 2 -13.70 -7.08 4.58
CA PHE A 2 -14.87 -7.90 4.25
C PHE A 2 -14.53 -9.38 4.36
N ARG A 3 -15.52 -10.19 4.74
CA ARG A 3 -15.45 -11.66 4.70
C ARG A 3 -16.63 -12.21 3.92
N TYR A 4 -16.40 -13.23 3.10
CA TYR A 4 -17.45 -13.98 2.45
C TYR A 4 -17.99 -15.05 3.38
N THR A 5 -19.30 -15.01 3.63
CA THR A 5 -20.03 -15.91 4.52
C THR A 5 -21.19 -16.55 3.77
N GLU A 6 -21.97 -17.42 4.44
CA GLU A 6 -23.24 -17.95 3.89
C GLU A 6 -24.25 -16.84 3.53
N ARG A 7 -24.07 -15.64 4.09
CA ARG A 7 -24.89 -14.44 3.83
C ARG A 7 -24.30 -13.54 2.73
N GLY A 8 -23.28 -14.01 2.03
CA GLY A 8 -22.48 -13.23 1.07
C GLY A 8 -21.34 -12.44 1.73
N TRP A 9 -20.83 -11.43 1.01
CA TRP A 9 -19.81 -10.52 1.53
C TRP A 9 -20.38 -9.62 2.63
N VAL A 10 -19.85 -9.78 3.84
CA VAL A 10 -20.21 -8.98 5.01
C VAL A 10 -19.01 -8.20 5.51
N GLU A 11 -19.27 -7.03 6.07
CA GLU A 11 -18.23 -6.19 6.66
C GLU A 11 -17.72 -6.79 7.97
N THR A 12 -16.42 -6.63 8.23
CA THR A 12 -15.82 -6.91 9.54
C THR A 12 -15.89 -5.64 10.37
N CYS A 13 -16.54 -5.73 11.52
CA CYS A 13 -16.80 -4.64 12.43
C CYS A 13 -16.11 -4.89 13.78
N LEU A 14 -16.12 -3.88 14.65
CA LEU A 14 -15.70 -4.01 16.04
C LEU A 14 -16.92 -4.11 16.94
N GLU A 15 -16.87 -5.01 17.91
CA GLU A 15 -17.83 -5.14 19.00
C GLU A 15 -17.09 -5.04 20.34
N VAL A 16 -17.79 -4.54 21.37
CA VAL A 16 -17.30 -4.59 22.75
C VAL A 16 -17.19 -6.05 23.17
N ASP A 17 -16.06 -6.41 23.79
CA ASP A 17 -15.90 -7.69 24.45
C ASP A 17 -16.13 -7.52 25.95
N GLU A 18 -17.16 -8.18 26.47
CA GLU A 18 -17.52 -8.13 27.89
C GLU A 18 -16.75 -9.16 28.73
N ASP A 19 -15.94 -10.03 28.11
CA ASP A 19 -15.08 -10.96 28.84
C ASP A 19 -13.99 -10.19 29.61
N PRO A 20 -14.01 -10.19 30.96
CA PRO A 20 -13.01 -9.49 31.76
C PRO A 20 -11.60 -10.06 31.60
N GLY A 21 -11.45 -11.26 31.03
CA GLY A 21 -10.17 -11.87 30.70
C GLY A 21 -9.57 -11.37 29.38
N ASN A 22 -10.32 -10.66 28.54
CA ASN A 22 -9.82 -10.10 27.30
C ASN A 22 -9.28 -8.67 27.52
N GLU A 23 -7.95 -8.53 27.53
CA GLU A 23 -7.26 -7.25 27.69
C GLU A 23 -7.54 -6.25 26.56
N ALA A 24 -8.00 -6.70 25.38
CA ALA A 24 -8.31 -5.79 24.27
C ALA A 24 -9.65 -5.07 24.45
N HIS A 25 -10.57 -5.59 25.28
CA HIS A 25 -11.94 -5.08 25.48
C HIS A 25 -12.81 -4.98 24.20
N PHE A 26 -12.27 -5.41 23.06
CA PHE A 26 -12.90 -5.39 21.75
C PHE A 26 -12.59 -6.67 21.00
N ARG A 27 -13.48 -7.04 20.08
CA ARG A 27 -13.28 -8.16 19.16
C ARG A 27 -13.77 -7.84 17.77
N LEU A 28 -13.16 -8.49 16.78
CA LEU A 28 -13.63 -8.42 15.39
C LEU A 28 -14.86 -9.32 15.22
N VAL A 29 -15.92 -8.77 14.67
CA VAL A 29 -17.16 -9.50 14.35
C VAL A 29 -17.56 -9.27 12.89
N HIS A 30 -18.54 -10.02 12.41
CA HIS A 30 -19.07 -9.87 11.06
C HIS A 30 -20.50 -9.34 11.08
N ALA A 31 -20.77 -8.35 10.23
CA ALA A 31 -22.09 -7.75 10.09
C ALA A 31 -23.20 -8.81 9.93
N PRO A 32 -24.41 -8.58 10.47
CA PRO A 32 -25.48 -9.57 10.48
C PRO A 32 -26.02 -9.90 9.08
N SER A 33 -25.77 -9.03 8.10
CA SER A 33 -26.17 -9.15 6.70
C SER A 33 -25.14 -8.49 5.78
N GLY A 34 -25.29 -8.71 4.48
CA GLY A 34 -24.51 -8.02 3.46
C GLY A 34 -24.67 -6.50 3.55
N SER A 35 -23.57 -5.78 3.39
CA SER A 35 -23.52 -4.32 3.44
C SER A 35 -23.44 -3.73 2.04
N PHE A 36 -24.03 -2.54 1.82
CA PHE A 36 -23.81 -1.77 0.58
C PHE A 36 -22.32 -1.43 0.38
N SER A 37 -21.52 -1.35 1.44
CA SER A 37 -20.06 -1.15 1.32
C SER A 37 -19.37 -2.30 0.57
N ALA A 38 -19.98 -3.48 0.48
CA ALA A 38 -19.44 -4.60 -0.30
C ALA A 38 -19.39 -4.32 -1.81
N TYR A 39 -20.13 -3.33 -2.33
CA TYR A 39 -20.00 -2.88 -3.72
C TYR A 39 -18.68 -2.15 -4.01
N LEU A 40 -17.88 -1.84 -2.99
CA LEU A 40 -16.51 -1.37 -3.17
C LEU A 40 -15.55 -2.50 -3.57
N ILE A 41 -15.96 -3.76 -3.41
CA ILE A 41 -15.19 -4.94 -3.85
C ILE A 41 -15.34 -5.04 -5.38
N PRO A 42 -14.23 -5.17 -6.15
CA PRO A 42 -14.30 -5.40 -7.59
C PRO A 42 -15.24 -6.54 -7.96
N ASP A 43 -16.08 -6.33 -9.00
CA ASP A 43 -17.16 -7.26 -9.36
C ASP A 43 -16.68 -8.70 -9.61
N GLU A 44 -15.51 -8.86 -10.21
CA GLU A 44 -14.86 -10.15 -10.46
C GLU A 44 -14.62 -10.94 -9.17
N ILE A 45 -14.19 -10.26 -8.10
CA ILE A 45 -13.97 -10.86 -6.77
C ILE A 45 -15.31 -11.04 -6.06
N ARG A 46 -16.16 -10.02 -6.14
CA ARG A 46 -17.44 -9.99 -5.45
C ARG A 46 -18.35 -11.14 -5.90
N SER A 47 -18.34 -11.46 -7.18
CA SER A 47 -19.14 -12.53 -7.80
C SER A 47 -18.56 -13.94 -7.64
N SER A 48 -17.25 -14.07 -7.36
CA SER A 48 -16.55 -15.36 -7.26
C SER A 48 -16.15 -15.77 -5.83
N GLY A 49 -16.61 -15.03 -4.83
CA GLY A 49 -16.28 -15.26 -3.42
C GLY A 49 -16.67 -16.66 -2.92
N LYS A 50 -15.82 -17.24 -2.09
CA LYS A 50 -15.98 -18.54 -1.44
C LYS A 50 -16.03 -18.39 0.07
N LEU A 51 -16.72 -19.31 0.75
CA LEU A 51 -16.86 -19.28 2.20
C LEU A 51 -15.48 -19.15 2.89
N GLY A 52 -15.33 -18.11 3.71
CA GLY A 52 -14.09 -17.83 4.42
C GLY A 52 -13.15 -16.84 3.73
N ASP A 53 -13.35 -16.54 2.43
CA ASP A 53 -12.58 -15.53 1.72
C ASP A 53 -12.65 -14.19 2.45
N CYS A 54 -11.54 -13.45 2.44
CA CYS A 54 -11.48 -12.11 3.02
C CYS A 54 -10.81 -11.13 2.07
N ILE A 55 -11.17 -9.85 2.18
CA ILE A 55 -10.54 -8.78 1.41
C ILE A 55 -10.54 -7.49 2.22
N GLU A 56 -9.42 -6.78 2.21
CA GLU A 56 -9.31 -5.42 2.73
C GLU A 56 -9.52 -4.45 1.58
N ILE A 57 -10.38 -3.45 1.75
CA ILE A 57 -10.63 -2.41 0.75
C ILE A 57 -10.19 -1.07 1.32
N ASN A 58 -9.26 -0.41 0.65
CA ASN A 58 -8.80 0.93 1.02
C ASN A 58 -9.61 2.01 0.29
N ALA A 59 -10.87 2.19 0.68
CA ALA A 59 -11.78 3.14 0.05
C ALA A 59 -11.23 4.58 0.08
N VAL A 60 -10.59 4.98 1.17
CA VAL A 60 -9.98 6.33 1.33
C VAL A 60 -8.79 6.50 0.40
N GLY A 61 -7.91 5.50 0.30
CA GLY A 61 -6.78 5.51 -0.62
C GLY A 61 -7.22 5.58 -2.08
N MET A 62 -8.27 4.84 -2.45
CA MET A 62 -8.87 4.91 -3.78
C MET A 62 -9.47 6.29 -4.08
N GLN A 63 -10.20 6.90 -3.14
CA GLN A 63 -10.72 8.26 -3.31
C GLN A 63 -9.60 9.31 -3.40
N THR A 64 -8.51 9.11 -2.66
CA THR A 64 -7.34 9.97 -2.70
C THR A 64 -6.63 9.85 -4.06
N MET A 65 -6.50 8.63 -4.57
CA MET A 65 -5.99 8.37 -5.92
C MET A 65 -6.82 9.12 -6.98
N GLU A 66 -8.15 9.12 -6.86
CA GLU A 66 -9.02 9.90 -7.75
C GLU A 66 -8.78 11.40 -7.71
N THR A 67 -8.51 11.92 -6.51
CA THR A 67 -8.18 13.34 -6.32
C THR A 67 -6.84 13.68 -6.95
N ILE A 68 -5.83 12.82 -6.76
CA ILE A 68 -4.51 12.96 -7.37
C ILE A 68 -4.62 12.96 -8.89
N MET A 69 -5.34 12.00 -9.47
CA MET A 69 -5.51 11.89 -10.92
C MET A 69 -6.16 13.12 -11.54
N LYS A 70 -7.21 13.67 -10.90
CA LYS A 70 -7.87 14.90 -11.38
C LYS A 70 -6.86 16.05 -11.47
N LYS A 71 -6.09 16.27 -10.40
CA LYS A 71 -5.02 17.28 -10.40
C LYS A 71 -3.96 17.03 -11.46
N MET A 72 -3.56 15.77 -11.64
CA MET A 72 -2.57 15.40 -12.67
C MET A 72 -3.04 15.78 -14.09
N VAL A 73 -4.31 15.52 -14.40
CA VAL A 73 -4.91 15.86 -15.70
C VAL A 73 -4.99 17.39 -15.88
N GLU A 74 -5.33 18.13 -14.83
CA GLU A 74 -5.37 19.60 -14.84
C GLU A 74 -3.98 20.22 -15.11
N CYS A 75 -2.91 19.65 -14.55
CA CYS A 75 -1.54 20.14 -14.74
C CYS A 75 -0.96 19.89 -16.15
N GLN A 76 -1.67 19.17 -17.03
CA GLN A 76 -1.30 18.76 -18.38
C GLN A 76 -0.04 17.89 -18.50
N LYS A 77 1.10 18.26 -17.91
CA LYS A 77 2.37 17.52 -17.88
C LYS A 77 2.72 17.22 -16.43
N SER A 78 2.35 16.04 -15.95
CA SER A 78 2.58 15.66 -14.57
C SER A 78 2.98 14.20 -14.43
N ALA A 79 3.72 13.93 -13.36
CA ALA A 79 4.05 12.60 -12.87
C ALA A 79 3.75 12.53 -11.37
N CYS A 80 3.39 11.34 -10.91
CA CYS A 80 3.13 11.03 -9.51
C CYS A 80 3.86 9.74 -9.16
N LEU A 81 4.50 9.75 -7.99
CA LEU A 81 5.17 8.60 -7.41
C LEU A 81 4.52 8.29 -6.07
N ILE A 82 4.07 7.06 -5.90
CA ILE A 82 3.50 6.56 -4.65
C ILE A 82 4.45 5.47 -4.14
N ILE A 83 4.99 5.67 -2.93
CA ILE A 83 5.93 4.76 -2.29
C ILE A 83 5.33 4.32 -0.97
N ASP A 84 5.11 3.02 -0.81
CA ASP A 84 4.62 2.45 0.44
C ASP A 84 4.92 0.95 0.51
N TYR A 85 4.78 0.35 1.70
CA TYR A 85 4.92 -1.09 1.87
C TYR A 85 3.62 -1.82 1.56
N GLY A 86 3.74 -2.87 0.74
CA GLY A 86 2.59 -3.59 0.25
C GLY A 86 2.91 -4.41 -1.00
N LYS A 87 1.87 -4.68 -1.79
CA LYS A 87 1.96 -5.57 -2.95
C LYS A 87 0.99 -5.17 -4.07
N ASP A 88 1.29 -5.63 -5.29
CA ASP A 88 0.39 -5.51 -6.45
C ASP A 88 -0.65 -6.65 -6.50
N GLU A 89 -1.32 -6.91 -5.39
CA GLU A 89 -2.37 -7.92 -5.26
C GLU A 89 -3.48 -7.45 -4.32
N HIS A 90 -4.59 -8.19 -4.23
CA HIS A 90 -5.64 -7.88 -3.27
C HIS A 90 -5.18 -8.25 -1.86
N MET A 91 -5.36 -7.34 -0.91
CA MET A 91 -5.02 -7.60 0.50
C MET A 91 -6.15 -8.35 1.18
N HIS A 92 -5.80 -9.25 2.09
CA HIS A 92 -6.75 -10.16 2.73
C HIS A 92 -6.91 -9.87 4.22
N SER A 93 -5.80 -9.88 4.97
CA SER A 93 -5.74 -9.54 6.38
C SER A 93 -4.33 -9.03 6.70
N THR A 94 -4.18 -7.72 6.69
CA THR A 94 -2.86 -7.06 6.83
C THR A 94 -2.85 -5.99 7.91
N LEU A 95 -4.01 -5.62 8.48
CA LEU A 95 -4.09 -4.76 9.65
C LEU A 95 -3.26 -5.34 10.81
N ARG A 96 -2.32 -4.54 11.33
CA ARG A 96 -1.42 -4.88 12.42
C ARG A 96 -1.28 -3.69 13.36
N GLY A 97 -1.11 -4.00 14.65
CA GLY A 97 -0.65 -3.05 15.64
C GLY A 97 0.87 -3.06 15.73
N ILE A 98 1.47 -1.88 15.91
CA ILE A 98 2.91 -1.72 16.16
C ILE A 98 3.09 -0.90 17.43
N ARG A 99 3.81 -1.45 18.41
CA ARG A 99 4.16 -0.74 19.66
C ARG A 99 5.56 -1.12 20.10
N GLY A 100 6.41 -0.12 20.35
CA GLY A 100 7.81 -0.34 20.76
C GLY A 100 8.61 -1.21 19.77
N HIS A 101 8.45 -0.97 18.47
CA HIS A 101 9.08 -1.72 17.38
C HIS A 101 8.73 -3.22 17.32
N ARG A 102 7.58 -3.63 17.87
CA ARG A 102 7.09 -5.01 17.80
C ARG A 102 5.64 -5.05 17.33
N PHE A 103 5.29 -6.12 16.63
CA PHE A 103 3.91 -6.40 16.27
C PHE A 103 3.12 -6.77 17.53
N VAL A 104 1.97 -6.13 17.69
CA VAL A 104 0.99 -6.41 18.75
C VAL A 104 -0.39 -6.55 18.12
N ASP A 105 -1.34 -7.09 18.88
CA ASP A 105 -2.74 -7.10 18.47
C ASP A 105 -3.20 -5.63 18.26
N PRO A 106 -3.79 -5.30 17.08
CA PRO A 106 -4.25 -3.95 16.78
C PRO A 106 -5.36 -3.44 17.70
N LEU A 107 -6.05 -4.31 18.44
CA LEU A 107 -7.13 -3.94 19.36
C LEU A 107 -6.64 -3.68 20.79
N LEU A 108 -5.38 -3.99 21.11
CA LEU A 108 -4.82 -3.69 22.43
C LEU A 108 -4.62 -2.18 22.60
N SER A 109 -5.00 -1.65 23.77
CA SER A 109 -4.78 -0.25 24.18
C SER A 109 -5.05 0.78 23.04
N PRO A 110 -6.28 0.88 22.50
CA PRO A 110 -6.56 1.78 21.38
C PRO A 110 -6.12 3.22 21.65
N GLY A 111 -5.40 3.80 20.70
CA GLY A 111 -4.78 5.12 20.82
C GLY A 111 -3.30 5.10 21.22
N GLU A 112 -2.79 3.99 21.77
CA GLU A 112 -1.37 3.79 22.10
C GLU A 112 -0.63 2.88 21.11
N VAL A 113 -1.37 2.18 20.27
CA VAL A 113 -0.86 1.27 19.25
C VAL A 113 -0.94 1.95 17.89
N ASP A 114 0.18 1.97 17.18
CA ASP A 114 0.23 2.45 15.79
C ASP A 114 -0.41 1.41 14.87
N LEU A 115 -1.35 1.84 14.03
CA LEU A 115 -2.10 0.96 13.14
C LEU A 115 -1.56 1.05 11.74
N SER A 116 -1.23 -0.11 11.19
CA SER A 116 -0.60 -0.25 9.90
C SER A 116 -1.30 -1.35 9.11
N SER A 117 -1.49 -1.14 7.81
CA SER A 117 -1.88 -2.18 6.86
C SER A 117 -1.03 -2.07 5.61
N TRP A 118 -0.96 -3.15 4.84
CA TRP A 118 -0.27 -3.14 3.55
C TRP A 118 -1.11 -2.41 2.50
N VAL A 119 -0.44 -1.69 1.62
CA VAL A 119 -1.08 -1.06 0.47
C VAL A 119 -1.33 -2.12 -0.63
N SER A 120 -2.57 -2.19 -1.12
CA SER A 120 -2.90 -2.87 -2.37
C SER A 120 -2.67 -1.92 -3.54
N PHE A 121 -1.52 -2.00 -4.20
CA PHE A 121 -1.25 -1.21 -5.40
C PHE A 121 -2.21 -1.56 -6.54
N LYS A 122 -2.70 -2.80 -6.57
CA LYS A 122 -3.76 -3.26 -7.46
C LYS A 122 -5.06 -2.47 -7.26
N GLN A 123 -5.45 -2.13 -6.04
CA GLN A 123 -6.63 -1.30 -5.77
C GLN A 123 -6.45 0.16 -6.19
N LEU A 124 -5.26 0.72 -5.97
CA LEU A 124 -4.96 2.08 -6.44
C LEU A 124 -5.05 2.15 -7.96
N ARG A 125 -4.45 1.17 -8.66
CA ARG A 125 -4.54 1.04 -10.11
C ARG A 125 -5.99 0.84 -10.58
N TRP A 126 -6.75 -0.02 -9.91
CA TRP A 126 -8.18 -0.22 -10.22
C TRP A 126 -8.99 1.08 -10.11
N ALA A 127 -8.73 1.89 -9.08
CA ALA A 127 -9.37 3.20 -8.92
C ALA A 127 -9.11 4.14 -10.11
N MET A 128 -7.96 3.99 -10.78
CA MET A 128 -7.67 4.69 -12.02
C MET A 128 -8.36 4.07 -13.22
N GLU A 129 -8.21 2.76 -13.42
CA GLU A 129 -8.67 2.05 -14.62
C GLU A 129 -10.19 2.14 -14.79
N ARG A 130 -10.95 2.21 -13.68
CA ARG A 130 -12.40 2.37 -13.72
C ARG A 130 -12.87 3.74 -14.24
N LEU A 131 -12.01 4.75 -14.28
CA LEU A 131 -12.35 6.10 -14.74
C LEU A 131 -11.90 6.33 -16.19
N GLU A 132 -12.83 6.68 -17.06
CA GLU A 132 -12.53 6.96 -18.48
C GLU A 132 -11.52 8.09 -18.67
N THR A 133 -11.68 9.19 -17.92
CA THR A 133 -10.76 10.34 -17.97
C THR A 133 -9.32 9.91 -17.63
N ALA A 134 -9.14 9.07 -16.61
CA ALA A 134 -7.82 8.58 -16.24
C ALA A 134 -7.22 7.70 -17.34
N ARG A 135 -7.98 6.76 -17.90
CA ARG A 135 -7.51 5.89 -19.00
C ARG A 135 -7.08 6.69 -20.24
N ARG A 136 -7.80 7.77 -20.55
CA ARG A 136 -7.53 8.64 -21.70
C ARG A 136 -6.28 9.48 -21.52
N HIS A 137 -6.08 10.07 -20.34
CA HIS A 137 -5.06 11.10 -20.13
C HIS A 137 -3.80 10.60 -19.42
N LEU A 138 -3.92 9.53 -18.63
CA LEU A 138 -2.85 8.99 -17.81
C LEU A 138 -2.37 7.64 -18.35
N LYS A 139 -1.14 7.30 -18.00
CA LYS A 139 -0.58 5.95 -18.07
C LYS A 139 0.17 5.66 -16.79
N TRP A 140 0.28 4.38 -16.45
CA TRP A 140 0.99 3.89 -15.29
C TRP A 140 2.01 2.83 -15.73
N PHE A 141 3.00 2.58 -14.88
CA PHE A 141 4.07 1.62 -15.15
C PHE A 141 4.02 0.43 -14.18
N PRO A 142 4.62 -0.72 -14.53
CA PRO A 142 4.74 -1.84 -13.61
C PRO A 142 5.28 -1.42 -12.25
N ILE A 143 4.74 -2.03 -11.19
CA ILE A 143 5.18 -1.77 -9.82
C ILE A 143 6.61 -2.28 -9.66
N MET A 144 7.49 -1.41 -9.20
CA MET A 144 8.89 -1.73 -8.92
C MET A 144 9.09 -1.88 -7.41
N THR A 145 10.04 -2.71 -6.98
CA THR A 145 10.45 -2.71 -5.57
C THR A 145 11.23 -1.44 -5.23
N GLN A 146 11.26 -1.04 -3.96
CA GLN A 146 12.05 0.12 -3.54
C GLN A 146 13.54 -0.09 -3.81
N GLY A 147 14.06 -1.30 -3.57
CA GLY A 147 15.46 -1.64 -3.82
C GLY A 147 15.85 -1.41 -5.27
N GLU A 148 15.06 -1.95 -6.21
CA GLU A 148 15.26 -1.74 -7.65
C GLU A 148 15.17 -0.25 -8.00
N PHE A 149 14.11 0.44 -7.56
CA PHE A 149 13.93 1.86 -7.87
C PHE A 149 15.12 2.73 -7.44
N LEU A 150 15.64 2.50 -6.23
CA LEU A 150 16.78 3.23 -5.70
C LEU A 150 18.08 2.87 -6.43
N GLN A 151 18.31 1.57 -6.71
CA GLN A 151 19.49 1.08 -7.42
C GLN A 151 19.56 1.66 -8.84
N TRP A 152 18.46 1.57 -9.59
CA TRP A 152 18.37 2.14 -10.93
C TRP A 152 18.44 3.68 -10.91
N GLY A 153 18.00 4.30 -9.80
CA GLY A 153 18.18 5.74 -9.53
C GLY A 153 19.61 6.15 -9.15
N GLY A 154 20.58 5.22 -9.11
CA GLY A 154 21.98 5.51 -8.85
C GLY A 154 22.33 5.73 -7.38
N ILE A 155 21.57 5.15 -6.45
CA ILE A 155 21.84 5.28 -5.00
C ILE A 155 23.25 4.81 -4.63
N ASP A 156 23.82 3.83 -5.32
CA ASP A 156 25.16 3.30 -5.06
C ASP A 156 26.26 4.32 -5.35
N ILE A 157 26.11 5.04 -6.46
CA ILE A 157 27.03 6.13 -6.86
C ILE A 157 26.94 7.24 -5.83
N ARG A 158 25.72 7.58 -5.38
CA ARG A 158 25.52 8.59 -4.33
C ARG A 158 26.14 8.14 -3.01
N LEU A 159 25.95 6.88 -2.62
CA LEU A 159 26.54 6.32 -1.40
C LEU A 159 28.06 6.47 -1.42
N ALA A 160 28.72 6.06 -2.50
CA ALA A 160 30.17 6.15 -2.65
C ALA A 160 30.69 7.59 -2.50
N HIS A 161 29.96 8.57 -3.06
CA HIS A 161 30.32 9.98 -2.91
C HIS A 161 30.14 10.48 -1.47
N VAL A 162 29.05 10.11 -0.82
CA VAL A 162 28.71 10.57 0.53
C VAL A 162 29.69 10.03 1.58
N ILE A 163 30.14 8.77 1.45
CA ILE A 163 31.02 8.15 2.46
C ILE A 163 32.51 8.48 2.26
N LYS A 164 32.89 9.05 1.11
CA LYS A 164 34.29 9.19 0.68
C LYS A 164 35.17 9.93 1.69
N ASP A 165 34.66 11.04 2.24
CA ASP A 165 35.39 11.92 3.14
C ASP A 165 34.77 11.94 4.56
N GLU A 166 33.95 10.93 4.87
CA GLU A 166 33.20 10.86 6.11
C GLU A 166 33.96 10.09 7.21
N GLU A 167 33.79 10.49 8.47
CA GLU A 167 34.36 9.73 9.59
C GLU A 167 33.81 8.31 9.63
N THR A 168 34.67 7.32 9.97
CA THR A 168 34.33 5.89 9.92
C THR A 168 33.02 5.55 10.63
N LYS A 169 32.75 6.15 11.79
CA LYS A 169 31.51 5.92 12.55
C LYS A 169 30.27 6.38 11.80
N ASN A 170 30.33 7.54 11.17
CA ASN A 170 29.23 8.08 10.39
C ASN A 170 29.05 7.31 9.07
N ALA A 171 30.14 6.98 8.39
CA ALA A 171 30.13 6.14 7.19
C ALA A 171 29.44 4.78 7.45
N MET A 172 29.74 4.12 8.58
CA MET A 172 29.10 2.86 8.97
C MET A 172 27.59 3.02 9.22
N LYS A 173 27.17 4.13 9.86
CA LYS A 173 25.74 4.43 10.07
C LYS A 173 25.01 4.67 8.74
N ILE A 174 25.65 5.39 7.81
CA ILE A 174 25.11 5.63 6.47
C ILE A 174 24.99 4.31 5.71
N LEU A 175 26.00 3.44 5.77
CA LEU A 175 25.97 2.12 5.14
C LEU A 175 24.85 1.24 5.72
N GLN A 176 24.63 1.28 7.03
CA GLN A 176 23.53 0.54 7.67
C GLN A 176 22.16 1.04 7.20
N ASN A 177 21.95 2.36 7.12
CA ASN A 177 20.70 2.94 6.62
C ASN A 177 20.49 2.65 5.13
N TYR A 178 21.55 2.72 4.33
CA TYR A 178 21.52 2.30 2.93
C TYR A 178 21.04 0.86 2.80
N ARG A 179 21.63 -0.08 3.56
CA ARG A 179 21.20 -1.49 3.54
C ARG A 179 19.72 -1.62 3.90
N ARG A 180 19.26 -0.94 4.95
CA ARG A 180 17.84 -0.95 5.33
C ARG A 180 16.92 -0.53 4.17
N LEU A 181 17.34 0.43 3.33
CA LEU A 181 16.54 0.92 2.21
C LEU A 181 16.52 -0.03 0.99
N VAL A 182 17.62 -0.73 0.71
CA VAL A 182 17.78 -1.49 -0.55
C VAL A 182 17.77 -3.01 -0.38
N ASP A 183 18.04 -3.51 0.82
CA ASP A 183 18.14 -4.94 1.09
C ASP A 183 16.75 -5.60 1.03
N LYS A 184 16.68 -6.78 0.39
CA LYS A 184 15.45 -7.54 0.19
C LYS A 184 14.86 -8.06 1.50
N GLU A 185 15.70 -8.31 2.50
CA GLU A 185 15.25 -8.75 3.83
C GLU A 185 14.71 -7.57 4.68
N GLU A 186 14.90 -6.34 4.20
CA GLU A 186 14.49 -5.10 4.87
C GLU A 186 13.41 -4.37 4.05
N MET A 187 13.60 -3.08 3.76
CA MET A 187 12.63 -2.28 3.00
C MET A 187 12.72 -2.50 1.49
N GLY A 188 13.84 -3.03 0.99
CA GLY A 188 14.12 -3.12 -0.43
C GLY A 188 13.07 -3.90 -1.20
N GLU A 189 12.62 -5.04 -0.65
CA GLU A 189 11.56 -5.86 -1.24
C GLU A 189 10.17 -5.44 -0.75
N SER A 190 10.00 -5.15 0.55
CA SER A 190 8.68 -4.93 1.15
C SER A 190 8.02 -3.63 0.67
N TYR A 191 8.81 -2.58 0.45
CA TYR A 191 8.34 -1.33 -0.14
C TYR A 191 8.27 -1.42 -1.65
N LYS A 192 7.23 -0.78 -2.20
CA LYS A 192 6.95 -0.72 -3.63
C LYS A 192 6.87 0.71 -4.08
N VAL A 193 7.11 0.92 -5.36
CA VAL A 193 7.06 2.21 -6.01
C VAL A 193 6.12 2.12 -7.20
N PHE A 194 5.10 2.97 -7.20
CA PHE A 194 4.12 3.07 -8.27
C PHE A 194 4.21 4.43 -8.96
N ALA A 195 4.55 4.39 -10.25
CA ALA A 195 4.67 5.58 -11.08
C ALA A 195 3.47 5.72 -12.01
N ILE A 196 2.93 6.94 -12.04
CA ILE A 196 1.83 7.36 -12.91
C ILE A 196 2.25 8.67 -13.58
N GLN A 197 1.88 8.85 -14.84
CA GLN A 197 2.11 10.13 -15.52
C GLN A 197 1.01 10.46 -16.52
N THR A 198 0.94 11.72 -16.93
CA THR A 198 0.19 12.09 -18.13
C THR A 198 0.89 11.51 -19.36
N ARG A 199 0.09 11.13 -20.38
CA ARG A 199 0.63 10.48 -21.60
C ARG A 199 1.59 11.36 -22.40
N ASN A 200 1.49 12.67 -22.27
CA ASN A 200 2.35 13.69 -22.89
C ASN A 200 3.56 14.09 -22.02
N PHE A 201 3.75 13.47 -20.86
CA PHE A 201 4.96 13.61 -20.05
C PHE A 201 6.05 12.70 -20.64
N PRO A 202 7.33 13.12 -20.68
CA PRO A 202 8.45 12.22 -20.99
C PRO A 202 8.40 10.99 -20.07
N ASN A 203 8.79 9.80 -20.51
CA ASN A 203 8.71 8.63 -19.63
C ASN A 203 9.50 8.86 -18.33
N VAL A 204 8.88 8.56 -17.19
CA VAL A 204 9.51 8.69 -15.87
C VAL A 204 10.50 7.55 -15.68
N SER A 205 11.78 7.87 -15.55
CA SER A 205 12.83 6.90 -15.24
C SER A 205 12.70 6.45 -13.78
N PRO A 206 13.03 5.20 -13.42
CA PRO A 206 13.54 4.11 -14.26
C PRO A 206 12.44 3.13 -14.75
N PHE A 207 11.20 3.60 -14.89
CA PHE A 207 10.04 2.72 -15.10
C PHE A 207 9.82 2.27 -16.55
N PHE A 208 10.76 2.54 -17.44
CA PHE A 208 10.68 2.19 -18.85
C PHE A 208 12.03 1.69 -19.35
N GLU A 209 12.01 0.78 -20.30
CA GLU A 209 13.18 0.42 -21.09
C GLU A 209 13.30 1.43 -22.24
N GLU A 210 14.51 1.92 -22.50
CA GLU A 210 14.82 2.65 -23.73
C GLU A 210 15.03 1.60 -24.83
N ASP A 211 14.22 1.67 -25.90
CA ASP A 211 14.41 0.88 -27.13
C ASP A 211 15.71 1.29 -27.87
#